data_AF-A0A183JLJ4-F1
#
_entry.id   AF-A0A183JLJ4-F1
#
_cell.length_a   1.000
_cell.length_b   1.000
_cell.length_c   1.000
_cell.angle_alpha   90.00
_cell.angle_beta   90.00
_cell.angle_gamma   90.00
#
_symmetry.space_group_name_H-M   'P 1'
#
loop_
_entity.id
_entity.type
_entity.pdbx_description
1 polymer ?
#
loop_
_entity_poly.entity_id
_entity_poly.type
_entity_poly.pdbx_seq_one_letter_code
_entity_poly.pdbx_strand_id
1 'polypeptide(L)'
;MFETSVKNYQSMEANTLDSLVVGLISPPLQCCGVDGGSDFKNSTNFWKNDTYGDIEYPVPCCKMNQNYAISDSTCPDKFDDNNSNYKNGCRGPLKEFFLKYMDYVAYGLIGAFVLLVSKDESQ
;
A
#
# COMPACT_ATOMS: atom_id res chain seq x y z
N MET A 1 -10.38 5.54 -2.78
CA MET A 1 -9.25 5.18 -3.65
C MET A 1 -8.61 3.87 -3.20
N PHE A 2 -7.97 3.80 -2.03
CA PHE A 2 -7.33 2.55 -1.57
C PHE A 2 -8.27 1.34 -1.48
N GLU A 3 -9.49 1.52 -0.96
CA GLU A 3 -10.50 0.45 -0.90
C GLU A 3 -10.84 -0.12 -2.29
N THR A 4 -10.93 0.74 -3.32
CA THR A 4 -11.15 0.32 -4.70
C THR A 4 -9.97 -0.53 -5.18
N SER A 5 -8.74 -0.12 -4.87
CA SER A 5 -7.55 -0.87 -5.25
C SER A 5 -7.43 -2.21 -4.54
N VAL A 6 -7.88 -2.32 -3.29
CA VAL A 6 -8.00 -3.62 -2.58
C VAL A 6 -9.00 -4.54 -3.29
N LYS A 7 -10.16 -4.02 -3.70
CA LYS A 7 -11.19 -4.80 -4.42
C LYS A 7 -10.75 -5.26 -5.80
N ASN A 8 -10.00 -4.42 -6.51
CA ASN A 8 -9.53 -4.69 -7.87
C ASN A 8 -8.12 -5.30 -7.95
N TYR A 9 -7.50 -5.54 -6.80
CA TYR A 9 -6.16 -6.11 -6.73
C TYR A 9 -6.09 -7.43 -7.51
N GLN A 10 -5.03 -7.59 -8.29
CA GLN A 10 -4.80 -8.80 -9.08
C GLN A 10 -3.68 -9.64 -8.48
N SER A 11 -2.45 -9.17 -8.65
CA SER A 11 -1.26 -9.74 -8.02
C SER A 11 -0.15 -8.68 -8.01
N MET A 12 1.03 -8.97 -7.46
CA MET A 12 2.16 -8.05 -7.60
C MET A 12 2.69 -7.99 -9.04
N GLU A 13 2.55 -9.07 -9.82
CA GLU A 13 3.09 -9.14 -11.19
C GLU A 13 2.16 -8.54 -12.25
N ALA A 14 0.87 -8.41 -11.95
CA ALA A 14 -0.12 -7.89 -12.89
C ALA A 14 0.17 -6.46 -13.39
N ASN A 15 1.07 -5.71 -12.71
CA ASN A 15 1.49 -4.35 -13.08
C ASN A 15 0.31 -3.38 -13.30
N THR A 16 -0.81 -3.62 -12.63
CA THR A 16 -1.97 -2.73 -12.66
C THR A 16 -1.82 -1.60 -11.65
N LEU A 17 -2.52 -0.49 -11.87
CA LEU A 17 -2.55 0.63 -10.92
C LEU A 17 -3.02 0.16 -9.53
N ASP A 18 -4.06 -0.67 -9.48
CA ASP A 18 -4.61 -1.16 -8.21
C ASP A 18 -3.62 -2.07 -7.45
N SER A 19 -2.92 -2.95 -8.19
CA SER A 19 -1.83 -3.76 -7.64
C SER A 19 -0.68 -2.92 -7.08
N LEU A 20 -0.27 -1.88 -7.82
CA LEU A 20 0.80 -0.98 -7.41
C LEU A 20 0.42 -0.18 -6.16
N VAL A 21 -0.81 0.35 -6.11
CA VAL A 21 -1.31 1.11 -4.96
C VAL A 21 -1.31 0.24 -3.69
N VAL A 22 -1.76 -1.01 -3.78
CA VAL A 22 -1.71 -1.96 -2.65
C VAL A 22 -0.27 -2.26 -2.24
N GLY A 23 0.63 -2.50 -3.21
CA GLY A 23 2.04 -2.77 -2.95
C GLY A 23 2.84 -1.60 -2.36
N LEU A 24 2.46 -0.36 -2.67
CA LEU A 24 3.14 0.84 -2.15
C LEU A 24 2.64 1.28 -0.77
N ILE A 25 1.37 1.02 -0.45
CA ILE A 25 0.75 1.50 0.79
C ILE A 25 0.90 0.50 1.93
N SER A 26 0.68 -0.79 1.66
CA SER A 26 0.57 -1.81 2.72
C SER A 26 1.87 -2.04 3.49
N PRO A 27 3.04 -2.20 2.84
CA PRO A 27 4.30 -2.46 3.54
C PRO A 27 4.77 -1.34 4.49
N PRO A 28 4.87 -0.06 4.06
CA PRO A 28 5.38 1.00 4.93
C PRO A 28 4.42 1.35 6.08
N LEU A 29 3.12 1.11 5.90
CA LEU A 29 2.12 1.31 6.95
C LEU A 29 1.89 0.06 7.82
N GLN A 30 2.63 -1.02 7.58
CA GLN A 30 2.54 -2.29 8.31
C GLN A 30 1.10 -2.80 8.46
N CYS A 31 0.35 -2.75 7.37
CA CYS A 31 -1.05 -3.13 7.31
C CYS A 31 -1.34 -3.99 6.08
N CYS A 32 -2.55 -4.52 5.97
CA CYS A 32 -3.01 -5.37 4.88
C CYS A 32 -4.52 -5.18 4.69
N GLY A 33 -4.94 -4.83 3.47
CA GLY A 33 -6.35 -4.56 3.18
C GLY A 33 -6.86 -3.29 3.87
N VAL A 34 -8.16 -3.04 3.78
CA VAL A 34 -8.79 -1.87 4.42
C VAL A 34 -9.00 -2.14 5.91
N ASP A 35 -9.62 -3.27 6.21
CA ASP A 35 -9.93 -3.78 7.55
C ASP A 35 -9.10 -5.03 7.89
N GLY A 36 -8.59 -5.72 6.87
CA GLY A 36 -7.66 -6.83 7.02
C GLY A 36 -7.44 -7.57 5.70
N GLY A 37 -6.58 -8.58 5.71
CA GLY A 37 -6.30 -9.40 4.52
C GLY A 37 -7.53 -10.12 3.98
N SER A 38 -8.54 -10.39 4.80
CA SER A 38 -9.81 -10.97 4.36
C SER A 38 -10.52 -10.14 3.30
N ASP A 39 -10.24 -8.84 3.19
CA ASP A 39 -10.84 -7.97 2.17
C ASP A 39 -10.52 -8.44 0.74
N PHE A 40 -9.36 -9.09 0.55
CA PHE A 40 -8.96 -9.63 -0.75
C PHE A 40 -9.67 -10.94 -1.10
N LYS A 41 -10.28 -11.64 -0.13
CA LYS A 41 -11.10 -12.84 -0.40
C LYS A 41 -12.36 -12.51 -1.20
N ASN A 42 -12.81 -11.25 -1.11
CA ASN A 42 -13.94 -10.73 -1.88
C ASN A 42 -13.53 -10.15 -3.23
N SER A 43 -12.23 -10.09 -3.55
CA SER A 43 -11.76 -9.65 -4.85
C SER A 43 -11.95 -10.78 -5.87
N THR A 44 -12.73 -10.51 -6.91
CA THR A 44 -12.91 -11.44 -8.05
C THR A 44 -11.66 -11.56 -8.90
N ASN A 45 -10.74 -10.61 -8.77
CA ASN A 45 -9.57 -10.47 -9.62
C ASN A 45 -8.29 -10.89 -8.91
N PHE A 46 -8.34 -11.17 -7.60
CA PHE A 46 -7.15 -11.61 -6.86
C PHE A 46 -6.69 -12.96 -7.39
N TRP A 47 -5.56 -12.93 -8.09
CA TRP A 47 -4.91 -14.11 -8.63
C TRP A 47 -4.10 -14.75 -7.53
N LYS A 48 -4.71 -15.75 -6.91
CA LYS A 48 -4.06 -16.52 -5.86
C LYS A 48 -2.91 -17.37 -6.35
N ASN A 49 -2.81 -17.67 -7.65
CA ASN A 49 -1.84 -18.61 -8.22
C ASN A 49 -0.80 -17.89 -9.10
N ASP A 50 -0.14 -16.89 -8.52
CA ASP A 50 1.01 -16.22 -9.15
C ASP A 50 2.31 -16.97 -8.78
N THR A 51 3.50 -16.36 -8.92
CA THR A 51 4.83 -16.91 -8.60
C THR A 51 4.96 -17.72 -7.29
N TYR A 52 4.04 -17.57 -6.34
CA TYR A 52 4.05 -18.24 -5.03
C TYR A 52 3.01 -19.36 -4.85
N GLY A 53 2.26 -19.77 -5.89
CA GLY A 53 1.17 -20.76 -5.75
C GLY A 53 -0.02 -20.21 -4.96
N ASP A 54 -0.98 -21.06 -4.55
CA ASP A 54 -2.27 -20.67 -3.90
C ASP A 54 -2.10 -20.02 -2.52
N ILE A 55 -1.90 -18.70 -2.51
CA ILE A 55 -1.71 -17.90 -1.29
C ILE A 55 -3.05 -17.37 -0.73
N GLU A 56 -3.16 -17.32 0.61
CA GLU A 56 -4.40 -16.88 1.27
C GLU A 56 -4.62 -15.37 1.17
N TYR A 57 -3.54 -14.59 1.23
CA TYR A 57 -3.54 -13.12 1.18
C TYR A 57 -2.47 -12.63 0.20
N PRO A 58 -2.57 -11.38 -0.30
CA PRO A 58 -1.55 -10.81 -1.16
C PRO A 58 -0.16 -10.75 -0.52
N VAL A 59 0.89 -10.89 -1.33
CA VAL A 59 2.28 -10.77 -0.88
C VAL A 59 2.60 -9.45 -0.16
N PRO A 60 2.03 -8.27 -0.54
CA PRO A 60 2.20 -7.03 0.24
C PRO A 60 1.73 -7.09 1.69
N CYS A 61 0.98 -8.12 2.09
CA CYS A 61 0.58 -8.35 3.47
C CYS A 61 1.68 -9.01 4.31
N CYS A 62 2.71 -9.59 3.70
CA CYS A 62 3.92 -10.03 4.39
C CYS A 62 4.67 -8.82 4.97
N LYS A 63 5.39 -9.03 6.09
CA LYS A 63 6.30 -8.00 6.59
C LYS A 63 7.48 -7.87 5.64
N MET A 64 7.75 -6.65 5.23
CA MET A 64 8.86 -6.31 4.34
C MET A 64 9.83 -5.37 5.04
N ASN A 65 11.09 -5.46 4.64
CA ASN A 65 12.12 -4.53 5.07
C ASN A 65 12.06 -3.23 4.24
N GLN A 66 12.99 -2.31 4.50
CA GLN A 66 13.04 -1.00 3.83
C GLN A 66 13.28 -1.09 2.31
N ASN A 67 13.76 -2.22 1.82
CA ASN A 67 14.01 -2.48 0.41
C ASN A 67 12.82 -3.19 -0.27
N TYR A 68 11.64 -3.23 0.37
CA TYR A 68 10.46 -3.96 -0.10
C TYR A 68 10.71 -5.46 -0.31
N ALA A 69 11.70 -6.03 0.37
CA ALA A 69 11.95 -7.46 0.38
C ALA A 69 11.24 -8.10 1.60
N ILE A 70 10.61 -9.25 1.37
CA ILE A 70 9.97 -10.04 2.42
C ILE A 70 11.02 -10.39 3.48
N SER A 71 10.70 -10.09 4.75
CA SER A 71 11.64 -10.26 5.86
C SER A 71 11.71 -11.70 6.37
N ASP A 72 10.67 -12.50 6.14
CA ASP A 72 10.57 -13.89 6.58
C ASP A 72 10.17 -14.79 5.41
N SER A 73 10.99 -15.78 5.11
CA SER A 73 10.82 -16.66 3.94
C SER A 73 9.61 -17.58 4.02
N THR A 74 8.92 -17.67 5.16
CA THR A 74 7.69 -18.47 5.30
C THR A 74 6.46 -17.76 4.75
N CYS A 75 6.51 -16.45 4.54
CA CYS A 75 5.47 -15.68 3.87
C CYS A 75 5.86 -15.49 2.40
N PRO A 76 4.95 -15.67 1.42
CA PRO A 76 3.48 -15.77 1.54
C PRO A 76 2.91 -17.20 1.66
N ASP A 77 3.74 -18.24 1.72
CA ASP A 77 3.26 -19.64 1.79
C ASP A 77 2.41 -19.90 3.05
N LYS A 78 2.75 -19.23 4.16
CA LYS A 78 2.02 -19.26 5.43
C LYS A 78 2.00 -17.87 6.06
N PHE A 79 0.81 -17.41 6.43
CA PHE A 79 0.62 -16.14 7.15
C PHE A 79 0.44 -16.38 8.65
N ASP A 80 1.18 -15.64 9.47
CA ASP A 80 0.97 -15.54 10.91
C ASP A 80 1.29 -14.12 11.43
N ASP A 81 1.07 -13.91 12.73
CA ASP A 81 1.22 -12.60 13.37
C ASP A 81 2.69 -12.13 13.45
N ASN A 82 3.64 -13.06 13.32
CA ASN A 82 5.06 -12.76 13.35
C ASN A 82 5.58 -12.35 11.98
N ASN A 83 5.15 -13.03 10.91
CA ASN A 83 5.68 -12.82 9.56
C ASN A 83 4.85 -11.88 8.67
N SER A 84 3.64 -11.50 9.10
CA SER A 84 2.71 -10.74 8.25
C SER A 84 1.87 -9.75 9.05
N ASN A 85 1.17 -8.86 8.33
CA ASN A 85 0.25 -7.86 8.87
C ASN A 85 -1.20 -8.14 8.48
N TYR A 86 -1.53 -9.40 8.14
CA TYR A 86 -2.84 -9.78 7.57
C TYR A 86 -4.05 -9.46 8.47
N LYS A 87 -3.86 -9.30 9.79
CA LYS A 87 -4.91 -8.90 10.73
C LYS A 87 -5.04 -7.38 10.91
N ASN A 88 -4.11 -6.59 10.39
CA ASN A 88 -4.03 -5.15 10.62
C ASN A 88 -4.55 -4.40 9.39
N GLY A 89 -5.75 -3.82 9.47
CA GLY A 89 -6.30 -3.01 8.37
C GLY A 89 -5.59 -1.66 8.18
N CYS A 90 -5.49 -1.20 6.94
CA CYS A 90 -4.81 0.07 6.62
C CYS A 90 -5.63 1.33 6.90
N ARG A 91 -6.93 1.24 7.21
CA ARG A 91 -7.80 2.42 7.38
C ARG A 91 -7.26 3.42 8.42
N GLY A 92 -6.82 2.93 9.58
CA GLY A 92 -6.24 3.75 10.64
C GLY A 92 -4.87 4.35 10.25
N PRO A 93 -3.86 3.50 9.98
CA PRO A 93 -2.52 3.95 9.61
C PRO A 93 -2.50 4.90 8.42
N LEU A 94 -3.32 4.64 7.39
CA LEU A 94 -3.41 5.50 6.20
C LEU A 94 -3.99 6.87 6.52
N LYS A 95 -5.01 6.93 7.40
CA LYS A 95 -5.60 8.19 7.85
C LYS A 95 -4.57 9.01 8.64
N GLU A 96 -3.84 8.38 9.56
CA GLU A 96 -2.81 9.04 10.35
C GLU A 96 -1.65 9.54 9.49
N PHE A 97 -1.19 8.72 8.53
CA PHE A 97 -0.20 9.13 7.54
C PHE A 97 -0.69 10.36 6.75
N PHE A 98 -1.91 10.32 6.23
CA PHE A 98 -2.46 11.42 5.47
C PHE A 98 -2.53 12.72 6.30
N LEU A 99 -3.07 12.66 7.53
CA LEU A 99 -3.15 13.82 8.41
C LEU A 99 -1.78 14.39 8.77
N LYS A 100 -0.78 13.53 8.98
CA LYS A 100 0.58 13.96 9.32
C LYS A 100 1.26 14.68 8.15
N TYR A 101 1.09 14.20 6.93
CA TYR A 101 1.83 14.70 5.77
C TYR A 101 1.10 15.77 4.95
N MET A 102 -0.22 15.88 5.06
CA MET A 102 -1.01 16.83 4.28
C MET A 102 -0.58 18.29 4.54
N ASP A 103 -0.31 18.66 5.79
CA ASP A 103 0.12 20.02 6.14
C ASP A 103 1.47 20.36 5.50
N TYR A 104 2.44 19.43 5.55
CA TYR A 104 3.74 19.62 4.90
C TYR A 104 3.62 19.76 3.39
N VAL A 105 2.76 18.96 2.75
CA VAL A 105 2.47 19.07 1.31
C VAL A 105 1.82 20.42 1.00
N ALA A 106 0.85 20.85 1.80
CA ALA A 106 0.19 22.14 1.62
C ALA A 106 1.18 23.31 1.72
N TYR A 107 2.04 23.33 2.75
CA TYR A 107 3.07 24.34 2.89
C TYR A 107 4.09 24.31 1.74
N GLY A 108 4.49 23.12 1.30
CA GLY A 108 5.39 22.96 0.16
C GLY A 108 4.80 23.50 -1.14
N LEU A 109 3.53 23.21 -1.41
CA LEU A 109 2.82 23.71 -2.59
C LEU A 109 2.65 25.23 -2.55
N ILE A 110 2.20 25.78 -1.42
CA ILE A 110 2.05 27.24 -1.25
C ILE A 110 3.38 27.95 -1.47
N GLY A 111 4.47 27.45 -0.86
CA GLY A 111 5.80 28.01 -1.03
C GLY A 111 6.27 27.96 -2.49
N ALA A 112 6.06 26.83 -3.18
CA ALA A 112 6.38 26.69 -4.59
C ALA A 112 5.58 27.68 -5.47
N PHE A 113 4.28 27.85 -5.21
CA PHE A 113 3.44 28.81 -5.93
C PHE A 113 3.92 30.25 -5.75
N VAL A 114 4.23 30.67 -4.51
CA VAL A 114 4.76 32.02 -4.25
C VAL A 114 6.07 32.25 -5.01
N LEU A 115 6.99 31.29 -4.99
CA LEU A 115 8.25 31.39 -5.73
C LEU A 115 8.04 31.48 -7.24
N LEU A 116 7.08 30.75 -7.79
CA LEU A 116 6.75 30.81 -9.21
C LEU A 116 6.17 32.19 -9.59
N VAL A 117 5.25 32.73 -8.80
CA VAL A 117 4.66 34.06 -9.05
C VAL A 117 5.71 35.17 -8.95
N SER A 118 6.57 35.15 -7.92
CA SER A 118 7.63 36.16 -7.79
C SER A 118 8.67 36.09 -8.92
N LYS A 119 8.83 34.92 -9.56
CA LYS A 119 9.72 34.76 -10.70
C LYS A 119 9.13 35.37 -11.99
N ASP A 120 7.82 35.28 -12.19
CA ASP A 120 7.12 35.91 -13.33
C ASP A 120 7.11 37.45 -13.24
N GLU A 121 7.03 38.03 -12.04
CA GLU A 121 7.09 39.50 -11.86
C GLU A 121 8.50 40.10 -12.10
N SER A 122 9.53 39.26 -12.11
CA SER A 122 10.94 39.69 -12.25
C SER A 122 11.45 39.66 -13.70
N GLN A 123 10.58 39.39 -14.69
CA GLN A 123 10.92 39.28 -16.12
C GLN A 123 10.21 40.37 -16.94
#